data_AF-A0A659RGZ4-F1
#
_entry.id   AF-A0A659RGZ4-F1
#
_cell.length_a   1.000
_cell.length_b   1.000
_cell.length_c   1.000
_cell.angle_alpha   90.00
_cell.angle_beta   90.00
_cell.angle_gamma   90.00
#
_symmetry.space_group_name_H-M   'P 1'
#
loop_
_entity.id
_entity.type
_entity.pdbx_description
1 polymer ?
#
loop_
_entity_poly.entity_id
_entity_poly.type
_entity_poly.pdbx_seq_one_letter_code
_entity_poly.pdbx_strand_id
1 'polypeptide(L)'
;MAKNLILWLVIAVVLMSVFQSFGPSESNGRKVDYSTFLQEVNQDQVREARINGREINVTKKDSNRYTTYIPINDPKLLDNLLTKNVKVVGEPPEEPSLLASIFISWFPMLLLIGVWIFFMRQMQGGGGKGAMSFGKSKARMLTEDQIKTTFADVAGCDEANEEVADLVEYLLCLIH
;
A
#
# COMPACT_ATOMS: atom_id res chain seq x y z
N MET A 1 2.36 27.73 13.97
CA MET A 1 3.54 27.23 13.24
C MET A 1 3.99 25.85 13.72
N ALA A 2 4.49 25.71 14.97
CA ALA A 2 4.98 24.41 15.48
C ALA A 2 3.92 23.28 15.52
N LYS A 3 2.65 23.60 15.84
CA LYS A 3 1.56 22.60 15.92
C LYS A 3 1.25 21.91 14.58
N ASN A 4 1.32 22.62 13.45
CA ASN A 4 1.14 22.01 12.13
C ASN A 4 2.40 21.23 11.70
N LEU A 5 3.58 21.70 12.09
CA LEU A 5 4.86 21.04 11.82
C LEU A 5 4.96 19.67 12.51
N ILE A 6 4.54 19.58 13.78
CA ILE A 6 4.49 18.33 14.55
C ILE A 6 3.54 17.33 13.89
N LEU A 7 2.41 17.80 13.35
CA LEU A 7 1.42 16.95 12.70
C LEU A 7 1.96 16.34 11.39
N TRP A 8 2.62 17.16 10.56
CA TRP A 8 3.31 16.66 9.36
C TRP A 8 4.45 15.70 9.70
N LEU A 9 5.18 15.93 10.79
CA LEU A 9 6.25 15.04 11.26
C LEU A 9 5.69 13.68 11.68
N VAL A 10 4.59 13.65 12.42
CA VAL A 10 3.91 12.40 12.79
C VAL A 10 3.47 11.64 11.54
N ILE A 11 2.83 12.31 10.57
CA ILE A 11 2.42 11.68 9.30
C ILE A 11 3.63 11.10 8.55
N ALA A 12 4.74 11.83 8.47
CA ALA A 12 5.95 11.34 7.81
C ALA A 12 6.54 10.10 8.49
N VAL A 13 6.56 10.06 9.83
CA VAL A 13 7.04 8.90 10.60
C VAL A 13 6.12 7.69 10.41
N VAL A 14 4.80 7.91 10.40
CA VAL A 14 3.82 6.84 10.13
C VAL A 14 4.02 6.28 8.73
N LEU A 15 4.11 7.14 7.71
CA LEU A 15 4.35 6.72 6.34
C LEU A 15 5.67 5.95 6.21
N MET A 16 6.75 6.43 6.84
CA MET A 16 8.05 5.74 6.86
C MET A 16 7.95 4.35 7.50
N SER A 17 7.28 4.24 8.65
CA SER A 17 7.08 2.97 9.35
C SER A 17 6.26 1.96 8.52
N VAL A 18 5.25 2.45 7.78
CA VAL A 18 4.45 1.64 6.87
C VAL A 18 5.29 1.16 5.69
N PHE A 19 6.04 2.06 5.05
CA PHE A 19 6.95 1.71 3.97
C PHE A 19 8.00 0.69 4.41
N GLN A 20 8.51 0.80 5.64
CA GLN A 20 9.45 -0.15 6.20
C GLN A 20 8.82 -1.52 6.51
N SER A 21 7.52 -1.56 6.82
CA SER A 21 6.77 -2.80 7.02
C SER A 21 6.42 -3.54 5.72
N PHE A 22 6.32 -2.83 4.60
CA PHE A 22 6.09 -3.41 3.27
C PHE A 22 7.39 -3.69 2.51
N GLY A 23 8.55 -3.32 3.06
CA GLY A 23 9.84 -3.71 2.52
C GLY A 23 10.01 -5.23 2.61
N PRO A 24 10.63 -5.88 1.61
CA PRO A 24 10.99 -7.29 1.74
C PRO A 24 11.82 -7.43 3.01
N SER A 25 11.38 -8.28 3.92
CA SER A 25 12.19 -8.70 5.07
C SER A 25 13.39 -9.45 4.50
N GLU A 26 14.44 -8.74 4.12
CA GLU A 26 15.70 -9.37 3.73
C GLU A 26 16.21 -10.12 4.95
N SER A 27 16.08 -11.44 4.91
CA SER A 27 16.83 -12.32 5.79
C SER A 27 18.29 -11.92 5.68
N ASN A 28 18.86 -11.31 6.71
CA ASN A 28 20.28 -10.90 6.81
C ASN A 28 21.26 -12.10 6.77
N GLY A 29 20.83 -13.26 6.26
CA GLY A 29 21.67 -14.40 5.97
C GLY A 29 22.50 -14.14 4.72
N ARG A 30 23.81 -14.41 4.81
CA ARG A 30 24.69 -14.45 3.64
C ARG A 30 24.08 -15.38 2.60
N LYS A 31 23.82 -14.90 1.38
CA LYS A 31 23.34 -15.74 0.28
C LYS A 31 24.53 -16.46 -0.36
N VAL A 32 24.40 -17.75 -0.58
CA VAL A 32 25.44 -18.60 -1.19
C VAL A 32 24.81 -19.41 -2.33
N ASP A 33 25.54 -19.54 -3.42
CA ASP A 33 25.09 -20.31 -4.59
C ASP A 33 24.89 -21.80 -4.25
N TYR A 34 23.91 -22.41 -4.90
CA TYR A 34 23.58 -23.82 -4.69
C TYR A 34 24.77 -24.76 -5.01
N SER A 35 25.56 -24.43 -6.02
CA SER A 35 26.77 -25.18 -6.38
C SER A 35 27.82 -25.16 -5.25
N THR A 36 28.05 -24.00 -4.64
CA THR A 36 28.96 -23.83 -3.50
C THR A 36 28.46 -24.62 -2.30
N PHE A 37 27.15 -24.60 -2.02
CA PHE A 37 26.56 -25.44 -0.99
C PHE A 37 26.82 -26.93 -1.24
N LEU A 38 26.58 -27.44 -2.46
CA LEU A 38 26.88 -28.83 -2.79
C LEU A 38 28.37 -29.18 -2.61
N GLN A 39 29.29 -28.27 -2.94
CA GLN A 39 30.71 -28.46 -2.68
C GLN A 39 30.99 -28.57 -1.17
N GLU A 40 30.39 -27.71 -0.35
CA GLU A 40 30.56 -27.74 1.10
C GLU A 40 29.96 -29.00 1.76
N VAL A 41 28.85 -29.52 1.23
CA VAL A 41 28.26 -30.80 1.64
C VAL A 41 29.23 -31.94 1.32
N ASN A 42 29.80 -31.94 0.11
CA ASN A 42 30.77 -32.96 -0.30
C ASN A 42 32.07 -32.92 0.53
N GLN A 43 32.48 -31.73 0.99
CA GLN A 43 33.63 -31.49 1.86
C GLN A 43 33.32 -31.70 3.36
N ASP A 44 32.14 -32.21 3.71
CA ASP A 44 31.75 -32.48 5.10
C ASP A 44 31.79 -31.22 5.99
N GLN A 45 31.57 -30.02 5.44
CA GLN A 45 31.58 -28.77 6.20
C GLN A 45 30.21 -28.38 6.75
N VAL A 46 29.15 -29.01 6.26
CA VAL A 46 27.77 -28.74 6.66
C VAL A 46 27.39 -29.60 7.87
N ARG A 47 26.72 -28.99 8.85
CA ARG A 47 26.22 -29.67 10.06
C ARG A 47 24.72 -29.92 9.97
N GLU A 48 23.98 -28.90 9.57
CA GLU A 48 22.52 -28.94 9.54
C GLU A 48 22.01 -28.17 8.32
N ALA A 49 21.03 -28.73 7.63
CA ALA A 49 20.34 -28.12 6.51
C ALA A 49 18.83 -28.11 6.79
N ARG A 50 18.27 -26.91 6.95
CA ARG A 50 16.81 -26.73 7.10
C ARG A 50 16.21 -26.40 5.76
N ILE A 51 15.28 -27.21 5.29
CA ILE A 51 14.65 -27.05 3.99
C ILE A 51 13.26 -26.45 4.22
N ASN A 52 13.03 -25.27 3.65
CA ASN A 52 11.76 -24.56 3.66
C ASN A 52 11.35 -24.25 2.21
N GLY A 53 10.61 -25.17 1.59
CA GLY A 53 10.24 -25.08 0.18
C GLY A 53 11.48 -25.08 -0.74
N ARG A 54 11.79 -23.92 -1.33
CA ARG A 54 12.98 -23.73 -2.20
C ARG A 54 14.17 -23.12 -1.47
N GLU A 55 13.97 -22.60 -0.28
CA GLU A 55 15.01 -22.00 0.54
C GLU A 55 15.62 -23.08 1.44
N ILE A 56 16.95 -23.11 1.50
CA ILE A 56 17.69 -23.96 2.43
C ILE A 56 18.50 -23.05 3.36
N ASN A 57 18.20 -23.12 4.64
CA ASN A 57 18.98 -22.49 5.69
C ASN A 57 20.04 -23.47 6.20
N VAL A 58 21.30 -23.17 5.88
CA VAL A 58 22.44 -24.05 6.13
C VAL A 58 23.21 -23.56 7.34
N THR A 59 23.54 -24.47 8.24
CA THR A 59 24.45 -24.23 9.35
C THR A 59 25.71 -25.06 9.18
N LYS A 60 26.85 -24.40 9.02
CA LYS A 60 28.17 -25.03 8.93
C LYS A 60 28.62 -25.58 10.29
N LYS A 61 29.60 -26.48 10.28
CA LYS A 61 30.26 -26.97 11.50
C LYS A 61 30.94 -25.84 12.27
N ASP A 62 31.43 -24.82 11.57
CA ASP A 62 32.01 -23.57 12.09
C ASP A 62 30.96 -22.56 12.64
N SER A 63 29.71 -22.98 12.83
CA SER A 63 28.60 -22.14 13.32
C SER A 63 28.18 -20.98 12.41
N ASN A 64 28.89 -20.75 11.31
CA ASN A 64 28.47 -19.86 10.23
C ASN A 64 27.16 -20.35 9.59
N ARG A 65 26.24 -19.41 9.37
CA ARG A 65 24.94 -19.67 8.73
C ARG A 65 24.83 -18.90 7.42
N TYR A 66 24.20 -19.53 6.45
CA TYR A 66 23.91 -18.91 5.17
C TYR A 66 22.64 -19.52 4.58
N THR A 67 22.09 -18.82 3.61
CA THR A 67 20.88 -19.22 2.91
C THR A 67 21.23 -19.51 1.47
N THR A 68 20.73 -20.63 0.94
CA THR A 68 20.86 -20.99 -0.46
C THR A 68 19.49 -21.34 -1.04
N TYR A 69 19.35 -21.20 -2.36
CA TYR A 69 18.09 -21.47 -3.06
C TYR A 69 18.28 -22.61 -4.04
N ILE A 70 17.36 -23.56 -4.00
CA ILE A 70 17.34 -24.70 -4.93
C ILE A 70 16.86 -24.18 -6.30
N PRO A 71 17.70 -24.21 -7.35
CA PRO A 71 17.32 -23.69 -8.66
C PRO A 71 16.34 -24.61 -9.39
N ILE A 72 16.50 -25.92 -9.22
CA ILE A 72 15.65 -26.97 -9.79
C ILE A 72 15.48 -28.09 -8.76
N ASN A 73 14.33 -28.77 -8.77
CA ASN A 73 14.08 -29.85 -7.83
C ASN A 73 15.11 -30.99 -8.01
N ASP A 74 15.99 -31.17 -7.02
CA ASP A 74 17.08 -32.15 -7.06
C ASP A 74 16.79 -33.30 -6.09
N PRO A 75 16.24 -34.43 -6.57
CA PRO A 75 15.91 -35.56 -5.71
C PRO A 75 17.14 -36.22 -5.09
N LYS A 76 18.35 -36.04 -5.67
CA LYS A 76 19.60 -36.62 -5.14
C LYS A 76 20.16 -35.83 -3.97
N LEU A 77 19.68 -34.61 -3.74
CA LEU A 77 20.17 -33.77 -2.66
C LEU A 77 19.95 -34.44 -1.29
N LEU A 78 18.77 -35.00 -1.06
CA LEU A 78 18.43 -35.66 0.20
C LEU A 78 19.39 -36.84 0.45
N ASP A 79 19.59 -37.69 -0.57
CA ASP A 79 20.48 -38.85 -0.49
C ASP A 79 21.92 -38.43 -0.17
N ASN A 80 22.42 -37.37 -0.82
CA ASN A 80 23.76 -36.83 -0.56
C ASN A 80 23.90 -36.30 0.88
N LEU A 81 22.90 -35.57 1.38
CA LEU A 81 22.91 -35.06 2.76
C LEU A 81 22.88 -36.20 3.79
N LEU A 82 22.07 -37.23 3.56
CA LEU A 82 21.98 -38.40 4.43
C LEU A 82 23.26 -39.23 4.40
N THR A 83 23.86 -39.45 3.23
CA THR A 83 25.14 -40.16 3.07
C THR A 83 26.27 -39.46 3.85
N LYS A 84 26.23 -38.13 3.92
CA LYS A 84 27.20 -37.30 4.65
C LYS A 84 26.84 -37.07 6.12
N ASN A 85 25.84 -37.77 6.67
CA ASN A 85 25.36 -37.61 8.04
C ASN A 85 25.01 -36.15 8.41
N VAL A 86 24.53 -35.37 7.44
CA VAL A 86 24.06 -34.01 7.68
C VAL A 86 22.67 -34.08 8.31
N LYS A 87 22.43 -33.29 9.36
CA LYS A 87 21.11 -33.20 9.97
C LYS A 87 20.17 -32.45 9.03
N VAL A 88 19.22 -33.16 8.44
CA VAL A 88 18.18 -32.57 7.58
C VAL A 88 16.94 -32.31 8.41
N VAL A 89 16.42 -31.08 8.36
CA VAL A 89 15.19 -30.67 9.02
C VAL A 89 14.24 -30.08 7.99
N GLY A 90 13.03 -30.62 7.88
CA GLY A 90 11.96 -29.99 7.10
C GLY A 90 11.20 -29.02 8.00
N GLU A 91 11.17 -27.75 7.62
CA GLU A 91 10.35 -26.76 8.31
C GLU A 91 9.11 -26.46 7.46
N PRO A 92 7.89 -26.50 8.04
CA PRO A 92 6.75 -25.90 7.38
C PRO A 92 7.06 -24.42 7.15
N PRO A 93 6.61 -23.83 6.02
CA PRO A 93 6.77 -22.39 5.82
C PRO A 93 6.25 -21.66 7.05
N GLU A 94 7.08 -20.81 7.66
CA GLU A 94 6.68 -19.98 8.79
C GLU A 94 5.54 -19.08 8.30
N GLU A 95 4.31 -19.50 8.56
CA GLU A 95 3.17 -18.62 8.40
C GLU A 95 3.36 -17.51 9.43
N PRO A 96 3.44 -16.23 9.02
CA PRO A 96 3.47 -15.15 9.98
C PRO A 96 2.25 -15.33 10.88
N SER A 97 2.48 -15.42 12.19
CA SER A 97 1.41 -15.67 13.16
C SER A 97 0.25 -14.74 12.83
N LEU A 98 -0.90 -15.29 12.45
CA LEU A 98 -2.01 -14.50 11.92
C LEU A 98 -2.37 -13.34 12.86
N LEU A 99 -2.29 -13.56 14.18
CA LEU A 99 -2.44 -12.52 15.19
C LEU A 99 -1.38 -11.42 15.12
N ALA A 100 -0.10 -11.77 14.96
CA ALA A 100 0.99 -10.81 14.81
C ALA A 100 0.86 -10.04 13.48
N SER A 101 0.54 -10.74 12.38
CA SER A 101 0.29 -10.13 11.08
C SER A 101 -0.89 -9.14 11.12
N ILE A 102 -2.00 -9.54 11.74
CA ILE A 102 -3.17 -8.67 11.95
C ILE A 102 -2.80 -7.45 12.79
N PHE A 103 -2.05 -7.63 13.88
CA PHE A 103 -1.67 -6.51 14.75
C PHE A 103 -0.72 -5.53 14.05
N ILE A 104 0.30 -6.04 13.33
CA ILE A 104 1.23 -5.22 12.54
C ILE A 104 0.50 -4.51 11.39
N SER A 105 -0.41 -5.19 10.70
CA SER A 105 -1.15 -4.65 9.56
C SER A 105 -2.18 -3.61 9.97
N TRP A 106 -2.86 -3.80 11.10
CA TRP A 106 -3.87 -2.87 11.60
C TRP A 106 -3.27 -1.69 12.36
N PHE A 107 -2.05 -1.79 12.88
CA PHE A 107 -1.39 -0.70 13.59
C PHE A 107 -1.31 0.60 12.77
N PRO A 108 -0.86 0.60 11.50
CA PRO A 108 -0.95 1.77 10.62
C PRO A 108 -2.35 2.34 10.45
N MET A 109 -3.35 1.47 10.25
CA MET A 109 -4.73 1.88 10.02
C MET A 109 -5.33 2.52 11.27
N LEU A 110 -5.10 1.92 12.44
CA LEU A 110 -5.53 2.48 13.73
C LEU A 110 -4.86 3.82 14.03
N LEU A 111 -3.58 3.97 13.67
CA LEU A 111 -2.88 5.25 13.82
C LEU A 111 -3.49 6.33 12.91
N LEU A 112 -3.78 6.01 11.65
CA LEU A 112 -4.47 6.91 10.73
C LEU A 112 -5.87 7.30 11.24
N ILE A 113 -6.66 6.35 11.73
CA ILE A 113 -7.97 6.61 12.34
C ILE A 113 -7.82 7.48 13.60
N GLY A 114 -6.80 7.23 14.43
CA GLY A 114 -6.50 8.03 15.60
C GLY A 114 -6.17 9.49 15.26
N VAL A 115 -5.36 9.70 14.22
CA VAL A 115 -5.05 11.05 13.70
C VAL A 115 -6.30 11.70 13.09
N TRP A 116 -7.10 10.95 12.33
CA TRP A 116 -8.37 11.43 11.76
C TRP A 116 -9.36 11.88 12.84
N ILE A 117 -9.57 11.06 13.87
CA ILE A 117 -10.41 11.40 15.02
C ILE A 117 -9.83 12.59 15.78
N PHE A 118 -8.50 12.66 15.93
CA PHE A 118 -7.84 13.81 16.56
C PHE A 118 -8.12 15.10 15.79
N PHE A 119 -8.08 15.08 14.45
CA PHE A 119 -8.44 16.23 13.61
C PHE A 119 -9.91 16.62 13.75
N MET A 120 -10.84 15.66 13.71
CA MET A 120 -12.26 15.95 13.92
C MET A 120 -12.50 16.54 15.31
N ARG A 121 -11.85 15.99 16.33
CA ARG A 121 -11.96 16.48 17.71
C ARG A 121 -11.29 17.83 17.90
N GLN A 122 -10.23 18.15 17.16
CA GLN A 122 -9.60 19.47 17.17
C GLN A 122 -10.45 20.52 16.44
N MET A 123 -11.11 20.13 15.34
CA MET A 123 -11.98 21.01 14.56
C MET A 123 -13.34 21.24 15.25
N GLN A 124 -13.80 20.29 16.07
CA GLN A 124 -15.05 20.40 16.85
C GLN A 124 -14.83 20.93 18.28
N GLY A 125 -13.67 20.67 18.89
CA GLY A 125 -13.29 21.11 20.25
C GLY A 125 -12.49 22.42 20.31
N GLY A 126 -12.00 22.92 19.17
CA GLY A 126 -11.38 24.23 19.03
C GLY A 126 -12.40 25.35 18.85
N GLY A 127 -13.28 25.55 19.83
CA GLY A 127 -14.10 26.76 20.00
C GLY A 127 -14.87 27.26 18.77
N GLY A 128 -16.07 26.71 18.52
CA GLY A 128 -17.24 27.46 18.04
C GLY A 128 -17.11 28.37 16.78
N LYS A 129 -16.10 28.21 15.93
CA LYS A 129 -15.83 29.14 14.81
C LYS A 129 -15.37 28.48 13.51
N GLY A 130 -15.68 27.19 13.29
CA GLY A 130 -15.23 26.46 12.10
C GLY A 130 -16.24 26.26 10.97
N ALA A 131 -17.56 26.31 11.23
CA ALA A 131 -18.57 26.09 10.19
C ALA A 131 -19.89 26.84 10.39
N MET A 132 -20.05 27.60 11.48
CA MET A 132 -21.25 28.38 11.77
C MET A 132 -20.99 29.90 11.84
N SER A 133 -19.76 30.35 11.58
CA SER A 133 -19.39 31.78 11.58
C SER A 133 -19.57 32.46 10.22
N PHE A 134 -20.22 31.81 9.25
CA PHE A 134 -20.72 32.41 8.01
C PHE A 134 -22.10 33.08 8.20
N GLY A 135 -22.31 33.75 9.34
CA GLY A 135 -23.65 34.24 9.71
C GLY A 135 -23.72 35.58 10.44
N LYS A 136 -22.61 36.24 10.78
CA LYS A 136 -22.65 37.53 11.49
C LYS A 136 -21.64 38.54 10.96
N SER A 137 -22.19 39.49 10.18
CA SER A 137 -21.76 40.88 10.00
C SER A 137 -20.97 41.25 8.72
N LYS A 138 -21.71 41.80 7.73
CA LYS A 138 -21.49 43.03 6.90
C LYS A 138 -20.01 43.44 6.62
N ALA A 139 -19.52 43.73 5.40
CA ALA A 139 -20.14 44.20 4.16
C ALA A 139 -19.13 44.21 2.97
N ARG A 140 -19.66 44.11 1.74
CA ARG A 140 -19.10 44.50 0.43
C ARG A 140 -17.86 43.76 -0.10
N MET A 141 -18.10 42.81 -1.00
CA MET A 141 -17.87 43.03 -2.44
C MET A 141 -18.81 42.10 -3.23
N LEU A 142 -19.60 42.70 -4.12
CA LEU A 142 -20.33 41.98 -5.16
C LEU A 142 -19.31 41.28 -6.06
N THR A 143 -19.51 39.99 -6.28
CA THR A 143 -19.41 39.42 -7.62
C THR A 143 -20.61 38.49 -7.77
N GLU A 144 -21.39 38.77 -8.80
CA GLU A 144 -22.49 37.96 -9.29
C GLU A 144 -22.14 36.47 -9.42
N ASP A 145 -23.21 35.68 -9.45
CA ASP A 145 -23.25 34.31 -9.95
C ASP A 145 -22.53 33.25 -9.12
N GLN A 146 -23.33 32.50 -8.36
CA GLN A 146 -23.75 31.17 -8.84
C GLN A 146 -24.83 30.56 -7.92
N ILE A 147 -26.06 30.62 -8.43
CA ILE A 147 -27.04 29.53 -8.46
C ILE A 147 -27.47 28.92 -7.11
N LYS A 148 -28.60 29.43 -6.60
CA LYS A 148 -29.62 28.60 -5.95
C LYS A 148 -30.97 28.85 -6.62
N THR A 149 -31.24 27.96 -7.57
CA THR A 149 -32.56 27.44 -7.93
C THR A 149 -33.72 27.91 -7.05
N THR A 150 -34.62 28.67 -7.65
CA THR A 150 -36.02 28.74 -7.23
C THR A 150 -36.89 28.52 -8.47
N PHE A 151 -37.92 27.72 -8.33
CA PHE A 151 -38.84 27.22 -9.35
C PHE A 151 -39.79 28.31 -9.90
N ALA A 152 -39.23 29.41 -10.40
CA ALA A 152 -39.96 30.42 -11.16
C ALA A 152 -39.69 30.32 -12.68
N ASP A 153 -38.84 29.38 -13.10
CA ASP A 153 -38.34 29.29 -14.47
C ASP A 153 -38.46 27.87 -15.04
N VAL A 154 -39.66 27.28 -14.90
CA VAL A 154 -40.05 26.05 -15.60
C VAL A 154 -41.46 26.26 -16.17
N ALA A 155 -41.55 27.10 -17.20
CA ALA A 155 -42.61 27.05 -18.23
C ALA A 155 -42.32 28.02 -19.38
N GLY A 156 -41.07 28.08 -19.85
CA GLY A 156 -40.74 28.59 -21.18
C GLY A 156 -40.72 27.42 -22.16
N CYS A 157 -41.89 26.87 -22.43
CA CYS A 157 -42.07 25.92 -23.52
C CYS A 157 -42.01 26.72 -24.84
N ASP A 158 -41.32 26.17 -25.84
CA ASP A 158 -41.33 26.56 -27.26
C ASP A 158 -40.22 27.49 -27.77
N GLU A 159 -38.95 27.16 -27.52
CA GLU A 159 -37.85 27.72 -28.33
C GLU A 159 -36.81 26.66 -28.72
N ALA A 160 -37.32 25.55 -29.25
CA ALA A 160 -36.58 24.60 -30.07
C ALA A 160 -37.07 24.67 -31.53
N ASN A 161 -37.28 25.89 -32.06
CA ASN A 161 -37.87 26.11 -33.37
C ASN A 161 -37.16 27.17 -34.25
N GLU A 162 -35.91 27.55 -33.92
CA GLU A 162 -35.15 28.52 -34.73
C GLU A 162 -33.85 27.99 -35.37
N GLU A 163 -33.53 26.70 -35.22
CA GLU A 163 -32.41 26.06 -35.94
C GLU A 163 -32.86 25.14 -37.10
N VAL A 164 -34.17 24.89 -37.26
CA VAL A 164 -34.72 24.00 -38.31
C VAL A 164 -35.16 24.79 -39.57
N ALA A 165 -35.30 26.12 -39.49
CA ALA A 165 -35.64 26.96 -40.64
C ALA A 165 -34.47 27.10 -41.65
N ASP A 166 -33.24 27.23 -41.16
CA ASP A 166 -32.05 27.42 -42.01
C ASP A 166 -31.71 26.19 -42.87
N LEU A 167 -32.08 24.98 -42.42
CA LEU A 167 -31.89 23.76 -43.20
C LEU A 167 -32.93 23.60 -44.32
N VAL A 168 -34.10 24.23 -44.22
CA VAL A 168 -35.14 24.19 -45.26
C VAL A 168 -34.84 25.20 -46.38
N GLU A 169 -34.24 26.35 -46.05
CA GLU A 169 -33.79 27.34 -47.06
C GLU A 169 -32.64 26.79 -47.92
N TYR A 170 -31.72 26.00 -47.34
CA TYR A 170 -30.64 25.36 -48.08
C TYR A 170 -31.14 24.29 -49.07
N LEU A 171 -32.23 23.58 -48.74
CA LEU A 171 -32.81 22.56 -49.62
C LEU A 171 -33.67 23.14 -50.76
N LEU A 172 -34.33 24.28 -50.55
CA LEU A 172 -35.18 24.89 -51.59
C LEU A 172 -34.37 25.54 -52.74
N CYS A 173 -33.14 25.96 -52.48
CA CYS A 173 -32.26 26.58 -53.50
C CYS A 173 -31.68 25.57 -54.51
N LEU A 174 -31.78 24.26 -54.25
CA LEU A 174 -31.26 23.22 -55.15
C LEU A 174 -32.27 22.73 -56.21
N ILE A 175 -33.52 23.24 -56.20
CA ILE A 175 -34.62 22.80 -57.08
C ILE A 175 -35.10 23.93 -58.04
N HIS A 176 -34.30 24.97 -58.22
CA HIS A 176 -34.40 25.89 -59.36
C HIS A 176 -33.02 26.11 -59.98
#